data_AF-A0A0L7KUK4-F1
#
_entry.id   AF-A0A0L7KUK4-F1
#
_cell.length_a   1.000
_cell.length_b   1.000
_cell.length_c   1.000
_cell.angle_alpha   90.00
_cell.angle_beta   90.00
_cell.angle_gamma   90.00
#
_symmetry.space_group_name_H-M   'P 1'
#
loop_
_entity.id
_entity.type
_entity.pdbx_description
1 polymer ?
#
loop_
_entity_poly.entity_id
_entity_poly.type
_entity_poly.pdbx_seq_one_letter_code
_entity_poly.pdbx_strand_id
1 'polypeptide(L)'
;MSATSGSVFVNGLDSVKHRDQVRSQLGLCPQHNLFFPDLTIVEQIIFFTLLKGGSISEARQSSRVLLERLGLSEKANSKSSELSGGMKRRLQLALSLAGGASVLVLDEPTTGLDVETRREMWDLILEADALGDRVAALRTGYRLSFTTNDAPREAAITGVVTSFVREATVKEKTIYSLSYNLPSSGSSQFPELFIALEEKKSELGIKTIGVGVSTLEEVFLKYVSLINFR
;
A
#
# COMPACT_ATOMS: atom_id res chain seq x y z
N MET A 1 -7.52 15.78 -2.89
CA MET A 1 -9.00 15.88 -2.86
C MET A 1 -9.59 15.13 -1.68
N SER A 2 -10.88 15.34 -1.39
CA SER A 2 -11.68 14.63 -0.37
C SER A 2 -12.14 13.26 -0.86
N ALA A 3 -12.51 12.38 0.08
CA ALA A 3 -13.04 11.05 -0.18
C ALA A 3 -14.15 11.07 -1.25
N THR A 4 -14.13 10.09 -2.17
CA THR A 4 -15.17 9.94 -3.21
C THR A 4 -16.54 9.63 -2.59
N SER A 5 -16.55 8.96 -1.43
CA SER A 5 -17.64 8.88 -0.45
C SER A 5 -17.08 8.27 0.84
N GLY A 6 -17.79 8.42 1.97
CA GLY A 6 -17.38 7.89 3.28
C GLY A 6 -16.50 8.84 4.10
N SER A 7 -16.25 8.45 5.35
CA SER A 7 -15.46 9.22 6.32
C SER A 7 -14.34 8.35 6.86
N VAL A 8 -13.12 8.88 6.86
CA VAL A 8 -11.93 8.21 7.41
C VAL A 8 -11.50 8.96 8.65
N PHE A 9 -11.44 8.24 9.78
CA PHE A 9 -10.99 8.75 11.07
C PHE A 9 -9.68 8.07 11.45
N VAL A 10 -8.66 8.85 11.82
CA VAL A 10 -7.39 8.36 12.34
C VAL A 10 -7.29 8.80 13.79
N ASN A 11 -7.25 7.85 14.73
CA ASN A 11 -7.30 8.12 16.17
C ASN A 11 -8.45 9.07 16.57
N GLY A 12 -9.61 8.93 15.94
CA GLY A 12 -10.79 9.78 16.19
C GLY A 12 -10.79 11.12 15.46
N LEU A 13 -9.72 11.47 14.75
CA LEU A 13 -9.63 12.69 13.94
C LEU A 13 -10.10 12.46 12.52
N ASP A 14 -11.05 13.28 12.06
CA ASP A 14 -11.49 13.32 10.66
C ASP A 14 -10.33 13.71 9.75
N SER A 15 -9.95 12.81 8.82
CA SER A 15 -8.83 12.97 7.89
C SER A 15 -8.96 14.14 6.91
N VAL A 16 -10.18 14.63 6.64
CA VAL A 16 -10.42 15.77 5.76
C VAL A 16 -10.30 17.08 6.53
N LYS A 17 -10.81 17.12 7.78
CA LYS A 17 -10.81 18.32 8.63
C LYS A 17 -9.49 18.57 9.35
N HIS A 18 -8.77 17.51 9.73
CA HIS A 18 -7.56 17.59 10.57
C HIS A 18 -6.33 17.06 9.84
N ARG A 19 -6.14 17.48 8.57
CA ARG A 19 -5.14 16.91 7.67
C ARG A 19 -3.73 16.85 8.26
N ASP A 20 -3.24 17.96 8.81
CA ASP A 20 -1.85 18.03 9.26
C ASP A 20 -1.61 17.21 10.53
N GLN A 21 -2.57 17.21 11.46
CA GLN A 21 -2.54 16.36 12.67
C GLN A 21 -2.64 14.87 12.32
N VAL A 22 -3.43 14.51 11.31
CA VAL A 22 -3.52 13.13 10.83
C VAL A 22 -2.23 12.74 10.10
N ARG A 23 -1.63 13.64 9.31
CA ARG A 23 -0.37 13.39 8.60
C ARG A 23 0.81 13.16 9.54
N SER A 24 0.92 13.94 10.62
CA SER A 24 1.99 13.73 11.61
C SER A 24 1.85 12.39 12.34
N GLN A 25 0.65 11.83 12.39
CA GLN A 25 0.35 10.55 13.02
C GLN A 25 0.52 9.32 12.09
N LEU A 26 0.69 9.54 10.79
CA LEU A 26 0.78 8.48 9.79
C LEU A 26 2.23 8.20 9.37
N GLY A 27 2.54 6.92 9.23
CA GLY A 27 3.73 6.40 8.59
C GLY A 27 3.35 5.69 7.29
N LEU A 28 4.01 6.00 6.17
CA LEU A 28 3.70 5.38 4.89
C LEU A 28 4.93 4.63 4.34
N CYS A 29 4.73 3.36 4.00
CA CYS A 29 5.71 2.54 3.30
C CYS A 29 5.14 2.15 1.92
N PRO A 30 5.34 2.96 0.87
CA PRO A 30 4.78 2.68 -0.47
C PRO A 30 5.47 1.49 -1.18
N GLN A 31 4.90 0.96 -2.26
CA GLN A 31 5.54 -0.09 -3.07
C GLN A 31 6.85 0.40 -3.72
N HIS A 32 6.88 1.64 -4.22
CA HIS A 32 8.08 2.27 -4.78
C HIS A 32 8.91 2.99 -3.72
N ASN A 33 10.24 2.86 -3.81
CA ASN A 33 11.16 3.49 -2.89
C ASN A 33 11.15 5.03 -3.04
N LEU A 34 10.83 5.76 -1.96
CA LEU A 34 10.90 7.22 -1.90
C LEU A 34 12.24 7.70 -1.31
N PHE A 35 13.35 7.28 -1.90
CA PHE A 35 14.68 7.66 -1.42
C PHE A 35 15.16 8.96 -2.07
N PHE A 36 15.82 9.78 -1.27
CA PHE A 36 16.60 10.92 -1.74
C PHE A 36 18.01 10.42 -2.11
N PRO A 37 18.39 10.40 -3.40
CA PRO A 37 19.64 9.78 -3.87
C PRO A 37 20.89 10.44 -3.28
N ASP A 38 20.80 11.75 -3.00
CA ASP A 38 21.92 12.55 -2.49
C ASP A 38 22.07 12.50 -0.98
N LEU A 39 21.15 11.87 -0.25
CA LEU A 39 21.22 11.73 1.21
C LEU A 39 21.69 10.33 1.60
N THR A 40 22.50 10.28 2.65
CA THR A 40 22.81 9.02 3.33
C THR A 40 21.56 8.48 4.03
N ILE A 41 21.54 7.18 4.34
CA ILE A 41 20.36 6.59 4.97
C ILE A 41 20.05 7.20 6.34
N VAL A 42 21.07 7.59 7.12
CA VAL A 42 20.88 8.25 8.41
C VAL A 42 20.30 9.66 8.23
N GLU A 43 20.77 10.41 7.24
CA GLU A 43 20.25 11.74 6.92
C GLU A 43 18.80 11.68 6.46
N GLN A 44 18.42 10.65 5.71
CA GLN A 44 17.03 10.43 5.30
C GLN A 44 16.11 10.22 6.52
N ILE A 45 16.49 9.37 7.47
CA ILE A 45 15.67 9.13 8.68
C ILE A 45 15.55 10.42 9.52
N ILE A 46 16.65 11.16 9.67
CA ILE A 46 16.64 12.46 10.35
C ILE A 46 15.69 13.42 9.65
N PHE A 47 15.82 13.55 8.33
CA PHE A 47 14.99 14.43 7.51
C PHE A 47 13.50 14.11 7.65
N PHE A 48 13.11 12.84 7.56
CA PHE A 48 11.70 12.44 7.72
C PHE A 48 11.18 12.69 9.14
N THR A 49 12.01 12.54 10.17
CA THR A 49 11.60 12.86 11.55
C THR A 49 11.37 14.36 11.74
N LEU A 50 12.25 15.20 11.19
CA LEU A 50 12.09 16.65 11.22
C LEU A 50 10.87 17.10 10.42
N LEU A 51 10.61 16.48 9.26
CA LEU A 51 9.43 16.76 8.43
C LEU A 51 8.11 16.50 9.17
N LYS A 52 8.10 15.54 10.10
CA LYS A 52 6.96 15.26 10.97
C LYS A 52 6.88 16.12 12.23
N GLY A 53 7.76 17.12 12.36
CA GLY A 53 7.76 18.08 13.47
C GLY A 53 8.58 17.65 14.68
N GLY A 54 9.36 16.57 14.58
CA GLY A 54 10.30 16.18 15.64
C GLY A 54 11.49 17.14 15.75
N SER A 55 12.07 17.23 16.94
CA SER A 55 13.30 17.98 17.18
C SER A 55 14.52 17.27 16.58
N ILE A 56 15.62 18.01 16.39
CA ILE A 56 16.89 17.43 15.89
C ILE A 56 17.46 16.36 16.84
N SER A 57 17.21 16.51 18.15
CA SER A 57 17.66 15.54 19.16
C SER A 57 16.89 14.23 19.02
N GLU A 58 15.55 14.31 18.89
CA GLU A 58 14.70 13.15 18.64
C GLU A 58 15.03 12.50 17.30
N ALA A 59 15.26 13.29 16.25
CA ALA A 59 15.62 12.78 14.93
C ALA A 59 16.92 11.97 14.95
N ARG A 60 17.95 12.45 15.65
CA ARG A 60 19.23 11.72 15.83
C ARG A 60 19.09 10.48 16.71
N GLN A 61 18.21 10.53 17.70
CA GLN A 61 17.98 9.38 18.56
C GLN A 61 17.18 8.30 17.81
N SER A 62 16.09 8.70 17.16
CA SER A 62 15.24 7.84 16.34
C SER A 62 16.03 7.20 15.22
N SER A 63 16.90 7.94 14.53
CA SER A 63 17.73 7.36 13.46
C SER A 63 18.66 6.27 13.96
N ARG A 64 19.33 6.48 15.10
CA ARG A 64 20.20 5.44 15.71
C ARG A 64 19.41 4.19 16.08
N VAL A 65 18.28 4.35 16.79
CA VAL A 65 17.43 3.23 17.21
C VAL A 65 16.87 2.47 16.01
N LEU A 66 16.35 3.17 15.00
CA LEU A 66 15.77 2.54 13.81
C LEU A 66 16.82 1.80 12.98
N LEU A 67 18.01 2.39 12.78
CA LEU A 67 19.09 1.74 12.05
C LEU A 67 19.59 0.47 12.76
N GLU A 68 19.69 0.51 14.08
CA GLU A 68 20.07 -0.66 14.88
C GLU A 68 19.02 -1.76 14.79
N ARG A 69 17.75 -1.43 15.06
CA ARG A 69 16.65 -2.40 15.02
C ARG A 69 16.49 -3.06 13.65
N LEU A 70 16.73 -2.31 12.58
CA LEU A 70 16.56 -2.80 11.20
C LEU A 70 17.83 -3.43 10.63
N GLY A 71 18.90 -3.56 11.43
CA GLY A 71 20.16 -4.15 10.99
C GLY A 71 20.83 -3.36 9.85
N LEU A 72 20.73 -2.02 9.90
CA LEU A 72 21.27 -1.09 8.91
C LEU A 72 22.40 -0.19 9.46
N SER A 73 22.79 -0.36 10.72
CA SER A 73 23.82 0.47 11.39
C SER A 73 25.12 0.59 10.59
N GLU A 74 25.62 -0.52 10.03
CA GLU A 74 26.88 -0.52 9.26
C GLU A 74 26.79 0.26 7.95
N LYS A 75 25.56 0.47 7.43
CA LYS A 75 25.30 1.23 6.21
C LYS A 75 24.81 2.65 6.48
N ALA A 76 24.84 3.12 7.73
CA ALA A 76 24.30 4.43 8.13
C ALA A 76 24.73 5.60 7.22
N ASN A 77 25.99 5.57 6.75
CA ASN A 77 26.58 6.61 5.91
C ASN A 77 26.59 6.28 4.41
N SER A 78 26.05 5.13 3.99
CA SER A 78 25.90 4.78 2.57
C SER A 78 24.72 5.52 1.94
N LYS A 79 24.74 5.65 0.62
CA LYS A 79 23.58 6.09 -0.17
C LYS A 79 22.62 4.92 -0.42
N SER A 80 21.36 5.25 -0.69
CA SER A 80 20.33 4.26 -1.00
C SER A 80 20.65 3.38 -2.22
N SER A 81 21.44 3.88 -3.17
CA SER A 81 21.90 3.12 -4.35
C SER A 81 22.82 1.95 -4.00
N GLU A 82 23.55 2.03 -2.89
CA GLU A 82 24.50 1.02 -2.41
C GLU A 82 23.82 -0.13 -1.63
N LEU A 83 22.51 0.00 -1.36
CA LEU A 83 21.75 -0.99 -0.63
C LEU A 83 21.21 -2.10 -1.53
N SER A 84 21.19 -3.34 -1.00
CA SER A 84 20.45 -4.45 -1.61
C SER A 84 18.94 -4.19 -1.61
N GLY A 85 18.17 -4.96 -2.38
CA GLY A 85 16.70 -4.83 -2.41
C GLY A 85 16.06 -4.99 -1.02
N GLY A 86 16.51 -5.98 -0.24
CA GLY A 86 16.07 -6.18 1.14
C GLY A 86 16.44 -5.02 2.07
N MET A 87 17.68 -4.52 1.97
CA MET A 87 18.13 -3.38 2.77
C MET A 87 17.36 -2.09 2.43
N LYS A 88 17.03 -1.88 1.15
CA LYS A 88 16.14 -0.80 0.72
C LYS A 88 14.78 -0.94 1.39
N ARG A 89 14.22 -2.15 1.45
CA ARG A 89 12.92 -2.35 2.07
C ARG A 89 12.93 -2.08 3.57
N ARG A 90 13.99 -2.51 4.26
CA ARG A 90 14.21 -2.18 5.67
C ARG A 90 14.34 -0.66 5.88
N LEU A 91 15.11 0.03 5.03
CA LEU A 91 15.22 1.49 5.09
C LEU A 91 13.85 2.15 4.90
N GLN A 92 13.04 1.66 3.97
CA GLN A 92 11.71 2.21 3.75
C GLN A 92 10.78 2.04 4.95
N LEU A 93 10.88 0.90 5.64
CA LEU A 93 10.21 0.71 6.94
C LEU A 93 10.72 1.72 7.97
N ALA A 94 12.04 1.95 8.06
CA ALA A 94 12.62 2.97 8.93
C ALA A 94 12.01 4.36 8.69
N LEU A 95 11.90 4.78 7.43
CA LEU A 95 11.34 6.08 7.05
C LEU A 95 9.85 6.18 7.40
N SER A 96 9.11 5.08 7.29
CA SER A 96 7.69 5.05 7.67
C SER A 96 7.49 5.20 9.19
N LEU A 97 8.38 4.61 10.00
CA LEU A 97 8.38 4.69 11.47
C LEU A 97 9.01 6.00 11.99
N ALA A 98 9.86 6.66 11.21
CA ALA A 98 10.51 7.91 11.57
C ALA A 98 9.48 8.97 12.00
N GLY A 99 9.80 9.72 13.06
CA GLY A 99 8.94 10.78 13.60
C GLY A 99 7.70 10.32 14.37
N GLY A 100 7.66 9.07 14.86
CA GLY A 100 6.66 8.63 15.84
C GLY A 100 5.26 8.43 15.26
N ALA A 101 5.16 7.71 14.13
CA ALA A 101 3.88 7.42 13.50
C ALA A 101 3.03 6.43 14.30
N SER A 102 1.95 6.92 14.93
CA SER A 102 0.98 6.09 15.65
C SER A 102 0.18 5.10 14.79
N VAL A 103 0.13 5.33 13.47
CA VAL A 103 -0.56 4.47 12.51
C VAL A 103 0.34 4.25 11.30
N LEU A 104 0.66 2.99 11.04
CA LEU A 104 1.53 2.59 9.94
C LEU A 104 0.70 2.04 8.78
N VAL A 105 0.91 2.57 7.58
CA VAL A 105 0.28 2.11 6.34
C VAL A 105 1.36 1.48 5.45
N LEU A 106 1.24 0.17 5.24
CA LEU A 106 2.20 -0.61 4.47
C LEU A 106 1.57 -1.04 3.14
N ASP A 107 2.14 -0.57 2.03
CA ASP A 107 1.79 -1.01 0.67
C ASP A 107 2.77 -2.11 0.24
N GLU A 108 2.29 -3.35 0.22
CA GLU A 108 3.05 -4.53 -0.19
C GLU A 108 4.46 -4.66 0.45
N PRO A 109 4.61 -4.58 1.79
CA PRO A 109 5.89 -4.51 2.50
C PRO A 109 6.88 -5.63 2.15
N THR A 110 6.40 -6.75 1.63
CA THR A 110 7.19 -7.98 1.43
C THR A 110 7.31 -8.46 -0.01
N THR A 111 6.79 -7.71 -0.99
CA THR A 111 6.88 -8.07 -2.41
C THR A 111 8.34 -8.01 -2.87
N GLY A 112 8.79 -9.04 -3.61
CA GLY A 112 10.16 -9.13 -4.13
C GLY A 112 11.22 -9.52 -3.09
N LEU A 113 10.84 -9.78 -1.84
CA LEU A 113 11.71 -10.35 -0.81
C LEU A 113 11.69 -11.88 -0.85
N ASP A 114 12.83 -12.50 -0.60
CA ASP A 114 12.94 -13.92 -0.31
C ASP A 114 12.22 -14.29 1.00
N VAL A 115 12.10 -15.58 1.28
CA VAL A 115 11.31 -16.11 2.41
C VAL A 115 11.89 -15.67 3.77
N GLU A 116 13.21 -15.58 3.89
CA GLU A 116 13.89 -15.23 5.13
C GLU A 116 13.73 -13.73 5.42
N THR A 117 14.06 -12.87 4.45
CA THR A 117 13.91 -11.42 4.59
C THR A 117 12.44 -11.01 4.82
N ARG A 118 11.49 -11.76 4.26
CA ARG A 118 10.05 -11.56 4.51
C ARG A 118 9.66 -11.83 5.96
N ARG A 119 10.18 -12.89 6.58
CA ARG A 119 9.90 -13.23 7.98
C ARG A 119 10.47 -12.17 8.91
N GLU A 120 11.72 -11.80 8.70
CA GLU A 120 12.36 -10.73 9.46
C GLU A 120 11.59 -9.40 9.36
N MET A 121 11.11 -9.05 8.16
CA MET A 121 10.27 -7.86 7.97
C MET A 121 8.95 -7.95 8.75
N TRP A 122 8.33 -9.14 8.81
CA TRP A 122 7.12 -9.35 9.60
C TRP A 122 7.38 -9.25 11.10
N ASP A 123 8.49 -9.80 11.59
CA ASP A 123 8.87 -9.70 13.01
C ASP A 123 9.05 -8.22 13.40
N LEU A 124 9.72 -7.43 12.56
CA LEU A 124 9.88 -5.99 12.76
C LEU A 124 8.56 -5.21 12.76
N ILE A 125 7.61 -5.60 11.90
CA ILE A 125 6.27 -5.01 11.84
C ILE A 125 5.46 -5.39 13.10
N LEU A 126 5.53 -6.64 13.55
CA LEU A 126 4.83 -7.12 14.75
C LEU A 126 5.39 -6.49 16.03
N GLU A 127 6.72 -6.27 16.09
CA GLU A 127 7.33 -5.52 17.19
C GLU A 127 6.88 -4.06 17.22
N ALA A 128 6.69 -3.42 16.07
CA ALA A 128 6.14 -2.06 16.00
C ALA A 128 4.68 -2.03 16.49
N ASP A 129 3.87 -3.03 16.12
CA ASP A 129 2.48 -3.18 16.58
C ASP A 129 2.38 -3.40 18.10
N ALA A 130 3.26 -4.24 18.66
CA ALA A 130 3.33 -4.52 20.09
C ALA A 130 3.70 -3.30 20.96
N LEU A 131 4.30 -2.26 20.37
CA LEU A 131 4.70 -1.02 21.05
C LEU A 131 3.61 0.07 21.03
N GLY A 132 2.44 -0.20 20.46
CA GLY A 132 1.29 0.71 20.48
C GLY A 132 1.05 1.49 19.18
N ASP A 133 1.88 1.28 18.14
CA ASP A 133 1.60 1.78 16.80
C ASP A 133 0.59 0.84 16.14
N ARG A 134 -0.63 1.30 15.86
CA ARG A 134 -1.64 0.46 15.22
C ARG A 134 -1.20 0.21 13.77
N VAL A 135 -0.69 -0.99 13.49
CA VAL A 135 -0.24 -1.33 12.14
C VAL A 135 -1.45 -1.68 11.27
N ALA A 136 -1.75 -0.81 10.30
CA ALA A 136 -2.68 -1.12 9.23
C ALA A 136 -1.90 -1.70 8.04
N ALA A 137 -1.67 -3.01 8.06
CA ALA A 137 -1.21 -3.73 6.88
C ALA A 137 -2.38 -3.83 5.89
N LEU A 138 -2.48 -2.87 4.97
CA LEU A 138 -3.49 -2.88 3.93
C LEU A 138 -3.06 -3.87 2.84
N ARG A 139 -3.48 -5.13 2.98
CA ARG A 139 -3.58 -6.05 1.83
C ARG A 139 -4.72 -5.54 0.96
N THR A 140 -4.39 -4.63 0.07
CA THR A 140 -5.30 -4.19 -0.99
C THR A 140 -5.76 -5.41 -1.78
N GLY A 141 -7.07 -5.50 -1.98
CA GLY A 141 -7.71 -6.67 -2.56
C GLY A 141 -7.23 -7.01 -3.97
N TYR A 142 -7.90 -7.95 -4.62
CA TYR A 142 -7.52 -8.45 -5.92
C TYR A 142 -8.19 -7.64 -7.02
N ARG A 143 -7.49 -7.43 -8.13
CA ARG A 143 -8.04 -6.83 -9.33
C ARG A 143 -8.46 -7.95 -10.28
N LEU A 144 -9.72 -7.97 -10.66
CA LEU A 144 -10.24 -8.84 -11.70
C LEU A 144 -10.50 -8.00 -12.94
N SER A 145 -9.82 -8.29 -14.04
CA SER A 145 -9.94 -7.57 -15.29
C SER A 145 -10.43 -8.47 -16.41
N PHE A 146 -11.30 -7.92 -17.24
CA PHE A 146 -11.87 -8.57 -18.42
C PHE A 146 -11.52 -7.75 -19.65
N THR A 147 -11.13 -8.43 -20.71
CA THR A 147 -11.06 -7.85 -22.07
C THR A 147 -12.13 -8.50 -22.91
N THR A 148 -12.89 -7.72 -23.65
CA THR A 148 -14.02 -8.15 -24.50
C THR A 148 -13.73 -7.81 -25.97
N ASN A 149 -14.38 -8.52 -26.89
CA ASN A 149 -14.26 -8.19 -28.33
C ASN A 149 -15.06 -6.94 -28.71
N ASP A 150 -16.20 -6.76 -28.04
CA ASP A 150 -17.13 -5.64 -28.21
C ASP A 150 -17.32 -4.90 -26.87
N ALA A 151 -18.23 -3.91 -26.84
CA ALA A 151 -18.59 -3.22 -25.61
C ALA A 151 -18.94 -4.21 -24.47
N PRO A 152 -18.31 -4.11 -23.29
CA PRO A 152 -18.48 -5.09 -22.23
C PRO A 152 -19.92 -5.14 -21.73
N ARG A 153 -20.46 -6.36 -21.61
CA ARG A 153 -21.79 -6.64 -21.04
C ARG A 153 -21.78 -6.46 -19.52
N GLU A 154 -21.57 -5.22 -19.08
CA GLU A 154 -21.33 -4.86 -17.69
C GLU A 154 -22.36 -5.45 -16.72
N ALA A 155 -23.65 -5.32 -17.00
CA ALA A 155 -24.70 -5.84 -16.11
C ALA A 155 -24.62 -7.36 -15.93
N ALA A 156 -24.34 -8.11 -17.00
CA ALA A 156 -24.22 -9.56 -16.95
C ALA A 156 -22.93 -10.00 -16.22
N ILE A 157 -21.80 -9.36 -16.53
CA ILE A 157 -20.52 -9.64 -15.87
C ILE A 157 -20.60 -9.27 -14.38
N THR A 158 -21.16 -8.11 -14.05
CA THR A 158 -21.34 -7.65 -12.67
C THR A 158 -22.24 -8.61 -11.90
N GLY A 159 -23.32 -9.11 -12.51
CA GLY A 159 -24.21 -10.09 -11.90
C GLY A 159 -23.48 -11.37 -11.49
N VAL A 160 -22.60 -11.89 -12.35
CA VAL A 160 -21.78 -13.07 -12.02
C VAL A 160 -20.75 -12.74 -10.95
N VAL A 161 -20.03 -11.62 -11.06
CA VAL A 161 -19.01 -11.26 -10.05
C VAL A 161 -19.64 -11.06 -8.66
N THR A 162 -20.76 -10.35 -8.59
CA THR A 162 -21.46 -10.05 -7.33
C THR A 162 -22.22 -11.25 -6.74
N SER A 163 -22.55 -12.28 -7.54
CA SER A 163 -23.15 -13.50 -7.00
C SER A 163 -22.18 -14.29 -6.12
N PHE A 164 -20.88 -14.22 -6.41
CA PHE A 164 -19.84 -14.85 -5.59
C PHE A 164 -19.23 -13.89 -4.58
N VAL A 165 -18.94 -12.66 -5.01
CA VAL A 165 -18.27 -11.64 -4.19
C VAL A 165 -19.15 -10.38 -4.16
N ARG A 166 -20.11 -10.34 -3.23
CA ARG A 166 -21.11 -9.26 -3.12
C ARG A 166 -20.52 -7.87 -2.96
N GLU A 167 -19.37 -7.79 -2.32
CA GLU A 167 -18.64 -6.54 -2.04
C GLU A 167 -17.73 -6.10 -3.21
N ALA A 168 -17.75 -6.80 -4.34
CA ALA A 168 -16.98 -6.41 -5.52
C ALA A 168 -17.46 -5.05 -6.07
N THR A 169 -16.52 -4.19 -6.43
CA THR A 169 -16.82 -2.86 -6.98
C THR A 169 -16.19 -2.67 -8.35
N VAL A 170 -16.94 -2.05 -9.28
CA VAL A 170 -16.40 -1.69 -10.60
C VAL A 170 -15.33 -0.62 -10.41
N LYS A 171 -14.13 -0.89 -10.90
CA LYS A 171 -12.99 0.02 -10.83
C LYS A 171 -12.90 0.91 -12.06
N GLU A 172 -12.96 0.28 -13.23
CA GLU A 172 -12.73 0.94 -14.51
C GLU A 172 -13.49 0.22 -15.62
N LYS A 173 -14.04 1.01 -16.54
CA LYS A 173 -14.71 0.54 -17.74
C LYS A 173 -14.18 1.31 -18.94
N THR A 174 -13.75 0.57 -19.96
CA THR A 174 -13.40 1.12 -21.26
C THR A 174 -14.29 0.51 -22.35
N ILE A 175 -14.05 0.90 -23.59
CA ILE A 175 -14.77 0.36 -24.76
C ILE A 175 -14.58 -1.16 -24.95
N TYR A 176 -13.48 -1.75 -24.47
CA TYR A 176 -13.17 -3.18 -24.63
C TYR A 176 -12.71 -3.85 -23.33
N SER A 177 -12.84 -3.19 -22.19
CA SER A 177 -12.41 -3.75 -20.93
C SER A 177 -13.28 -3.34 -19.76
N LEU A 178 -13.31 -4.21 -18.75
CA LEU A 178 -14.03 -3.98 -17.51
C LEU A 178 -13.18 -4.55 -16.37
N SER A 179 -12.96 -3.76 -15.32
CA SER A 179 -12.15 -4.16 -14.18
C SER A 179 -12.92 -3.97 -12.88
N TYR A 180 -12.70 -4.88 -11.93
CA TYR A 180 -13.29 -4.90 -10.60
C TYR A 180 -12.21 -4.94 -9.53
N ASN A 181 -12.50 -4.31 -8.39
CA ASN A 181 -11.82 -4.58 -7.14
C ASN A 181 -12.57 -5.67 -6.38
N LEU A 182 -11.87 -6.72 -5.99
CA LEU A 182 -12.37 -7.81 -5.17
C LEU A 182 -11.73 -7.72 -3.78
N PRO A 183 -12.49 -7.63 -2.69
CA PRO A 183 -11.92 -7.63 -1.35
C PRO A 183 -11.29 -8.98 -1.01
N SER A 184 -10.25 -8.96 -0.18
CA SER A 184 -9.57 -10.17 0.30
C SER A 184 -10.46 -11.03 1.19
N SER A 185 -11.49 -10.46 1.82
CA SER A 185 -12.54 -11.17 2.58
C SER A 185 -13.31 -12.19 1.72
N GLY A 186 -13.43 -11.96 0.40
CA GLY A 186 -14.11 -12.84 -0.53
C GLY A 186 -13.21 -13.89 -1.20
N SER A 187 -11.93 -13.97 -0.82
CA SER A 187 -10.92 -14.78 -1.50
C SER A 187 -11.22 -16.28 -1.52
N SER A 188 -11.95 -16.80 -0.53
CA SER A 188 -12.39 -18.20 -0.51
C SER A 188 -13.31 -18.57 -1.66
N GLN A 189 -14.03 -17.60 -2.24
CA GLN A 189 -14.99 -17.82 -3.34
C GLN A 189 -14.38 -17.60 -4.73
N PHE A 190 -13.10 -17.25 -4.79
CA PHE A 190 -12.43 -16.94 -6.05
C PHE A 190 -12.26 -18.15 -6.97
N PRO A 191 -11.91 -19.35 -6.48
CA PRO A 191 -11.84 -20.53 -7.33
C PRO A 191 -13.16 -20.78 -8.07
N GLU A 192 -14.29 -20.76 -7.35
CA GLU A 192 -15.62 -20.96 -7.94
C GLU A 192 -16.01 -19.81 -8.87
N LEU A 193 -15.69 -18.57 -8.51
CA LEU A 193 -15.90 -17.40 -9.36
C LEU A 193 -15.15 -17.55 -10.70
N PHE A 194 -13.87 -17.95 -10.67
CA PHE A 194 -13.07 -18.10 -11.89
C PHE A 194 -13.56 -19.24 -12.77
N ILE A 195 -13.97 -20.36 -12.16
CA ILE A 195 -14.59 -21.48 -12.89
C ILE A 195 -15.86 -20.99 -13.60
N ALA A 196 -16.78 -20.33 -12.87
CA ALA A 196 -18.03 -19.84 -13.42
C ALA A 196 -17.84 -18.78 -14.53
N LEU A 197 -16.81 -17.94 -14.42
CA LEU A 197 -16.48 -16.95 -15.45
C LEU A 197 -15.85 -17.58 -16.70
N GLU A 198 -15.04 -18.64 -16.55
CA GLU A 198 -14.46 -19.34 -17.68
C GLU A 198 -15.53 -20.17 -18.43
N GLU A 199 -16.46 -20.80 -17.69
CA GLU A 199 -17.61 -21.51 -18.29
C GLU A 199 -18.52 -20.56 -19.08
N LYS A 200 -18.81 -19.37 -18.52
CA LYS A 200 -19.70 -18.38 -19.15
C LYS A 200 -18.97 -17.39 -20.07
N LYS A 201 -17.69 -17.60 -20.33
CA LYS A 201 -16.81 -16.67 -21.07
C LYS A 201 -17.36 -16.29 -22.44
N SER A 202 -17.82 -17.28 -23.21
CA SER A 202 -18.40 -17.09 -24.54
C SER A 202 -19.74 -16.35 -24.47
N GLU A 203 -20.58 -16.65 -23.48
CA GLU A 203 -21.90 -16.02 -23.29
C GLU A 203 -21.78 -14.56 -22.85
N LEU A 204 -20.76 -14.26 -22.05
CA LEU A 204 -20.47 -12.92 -21.54
C LEU A 204 -19.68 -12.06 -22.54
N GLY A 205 -19.24 -12.63 -23.67
CA GLY A 205 -18.44 -11.92 -24.69
C GLY A 205 -17.01 -11.60 -24.23
N ILE A 206 -16.50 -12.37 -23.26
CA ILE A 206 -15.18 -12.16 -22.67
C ILE A 206 -14.13 -12.87 -23.54
N LYS A 207 -13.11 -12.12 -23.96
CA LYS A 207 -11.93 -12.65 -24.65
C LYS A 207 -10.89 -13.17 -23.67
N THR A 208 -10.61 -12.38 -22.63
CA THR A 208 -9.55 -12.68 -21.67
C THR A 208 -9.97 -12.28 -20.26
N ILE A 209 -9.62 -13.11 -19.30
CA ILE A 209 -9.75 -12.86 -17.87
C ILE A 209 -8.33 -12.72 -17.31
N GLY A 210 -8.09 -11.66 -16.56
CA GLY A 210 -6.83 -11.41 -15.86
C GLY A 210 -7.10 -11.17 -14.39
N VAL A 211 -6.25 -11.72 -13.52
CA VAL A 211 -6.27 -11.48 -12.07
C VAL A 211 -4.93 -10.89 -11.68
N GLY A 212 -4.97 -9.78 -10.95
CA GLY A 212 -3.79 -9.15 -10.37
C GLY A 212 -4.05 -8.78 -8.90
N VAL A 213 -3.00 -8.35 -8.21
CA VAL A 213 -3.15 -7.70 -6.90
C VAL A 213 -3.40 -6.21 -7.16
N SER A 214 -4.36 -5.60 -6.47
CA SER A 214 -4.54 -4.15 -6.56
C SER A 214 -3.41 -3.50 -5.78
N THR A 215 -2.62 -2.62 -6.38
CA THR A 215 -1.56 -1.92 -5.66
C THR A 215 -2.15 -0.66 -5.01
N LEU A 216 -1.61 -0.27 -3.85
CA LEU A 216 -2.05 0.94 -3.15
C LEU A 216 -1.69 2.20 -3.99
N GLU A 217 -0.73 2.08 -4.91
CA GLU A 217 -0.37 3.10 -5.91
C GLU A 217 -1.55 3.55 -6.78
N GLU A 218 -2.45 2.67 -7.24
CA GLU A 218 -3.59 3.09 -8.09
C GLU A 218 -4.69 3.83 -7.28
N VAL A 219 -4.84 3.48 -6.01
CA VAL A 219 -5.77 4.14 -5.08
C VAL A 219 -5.20 5.49 -4.62
N PHE A 220 -3.89 5.55 -4.43
CA PHE A 220 -3.18 6.70 -3.90
C PHE A 220 -2.73 7.70 -4.97
N LEU A 221 -2.32 7.29 -6.18
CA LEU A 221 -2.05 8.21 -7.31
C LEU A 221 -3.32 8.96 -7.71
N LYS A 222 -4.49 8.33 -7.58
CA LYS A 222 -5.77 9.01 -7.70
C LYS A 222 -5.95 10.07 -6.61
N TYR A 223 -5.34 9.92 -5.42
CA TYR A 223 -5.41 10.88 -4.32
C TYR A 223 -4.30 11.94 -4.35
N VAL A 224 -3.10 11.60 -4.83
CA VAL A 224 -1.91 12.48 -4.93
C VAL A 224 -1.95 13.36 -6.16
N SER A 225 -2.43 12.86 -7.31
CA SER A 225 -2.69 13.71 -8.50
C SER A 225 -3.69 14.84 -8.20
N LEU A 226 -4.50 14.66 -7.15
CA LEU A 226 -5.47 15.62 -6.64
C LEU A 226 -4.90 16.55 -5.54
N ILE A 227 -3.58 16.50 -5.29
CA ILE A 227 -2.84 17.27 -4.29
C ILE A 227 -1.55 17.86 -4.93
N ASN A 228 -1.56 18.12 -6.25
CA ASN A 228 -0.42 18.82 -6.87
C ASN A 228 -0.39 20.30 -6.47
N PHE A 229 0.80 20.67 -5.98
CA PHE A 229 1.37 21.97 -5.66
C PHE A 229 0.63 23.20 -6.22
N ARG A 230 0.11 24.01 -5.30
CA ARG A 230 0.20 25.47 -5.37
C ARG A 230 0.75 25.98 -4.06
#